data_AF-A0AAE9FEJ8-F1
#
_entry.id   AF-A0AAE9FEJ8-F1
#
_cell.length_a   1.000
_cell.length_b   1.000
_cell.length_c   1.000
_cell.angle_alpha   90.00
_cell.angle_beta   90.00
_cell.angle_gamma   90.00
#
_symmetry.space_group_name_H-M   'P 1'
#
loop_
_entity.id
_entity.type
_entity.pdbx_description
1 polymer ?
#
loop_
_entity_poly.entity_id
_entity_poly.type
_entity_poly.pdbx_seq_one_letter_code
_entity_poly.pdbx_strand_id
1 'polypeptide(L)'
;MLKFFVITSFLLGIAHPLDELKLSSIRHRLNQKLEIFSSFNLPELSKRVFPEPSHHKVILDDSQTTCYNRSIDILPHDGTAQFGDLIESDFSSFCADTFTFYVDNFINEFFVIINTLDALNPRATVYNPIGGEVSSCQDYSTSATQTIHLICNGKSLHGTGTYTVQLAADLNKPCIFEIRAPTKLTVDGGFVEDVRDDDVQQIVLSTANQGIFRFPIENQASYLAFKVESEEFPVHPDEVHLYTNGLFDIKMDLSTRYGCNTPHITQQSYNCTSQNLYHAKFRGYDSDGNRFQRIYDFNCDMSDVVSTTPSGDVSTTPARFCENGGILYNYTKE
;
A
#
# COMPACT_ATOMS: atom_id res chain seq x y z
N MET A 1 14.51 -74.03 6.69
CA MET A 1 13.45 -73.02 6.90
C MET A 1 14.02 -71.94 7.81
N LEU A 2 14.80 -71.00 7.27
CA LEU A 2 14.34 -69.71 6.72
C LEU A 2 13.61 -68.84 7.77
N LYS A 3 14.35 -68.47 8.82
CA LYS A 3 14.17 -67.23 9.59
C LYS A 3 15.57 -66.82 10.08
N PHE A 4 15.88 -65.53 10.02
CA PHE A 4 17.20 -64.88 10.24
C PHE A 4 18.09 -64.72 9.00
N PHE A 5 17.64 -63.94 8.02
CA PHE A 5 18.47 -63.01 7.24
C PHE A 5 17.51 -61.99 6.62
N VAL A 6 17.92 -60.73 6.47
CA VAL A 6 17.13 -59.54 6.07
C VAL A 6 16.44 -58.82 7.25
N ILE A 7 17.20 -57.98 7.95
CA ILE A 7 17.05 -56.50 8.06
C ILE A 7 18.23 -56.04 8.94
N THR A 8 19.42 -56.09 8.34
CA THR A 8 20.65 -55.43 8.82
C THR A 8 21.19 -54.54 7.69
N SER A 9 20.27 -53.81 7.05
CA SER A 9 20.57 -52.86 5.96
C SER A 9 20.10 -51.44 6.27
N PHE A 10 19.83 -51.11 7.54
CA PHE A 10 19.40 -49.77 7.97
C PHE A 10 20.52 -48.91 8.59
N LEU A 11 21.79 -49.32 8.48
CA LEU A 11 22.91 -48.61 9.12
C LEU A 11 24.09 -48.25 8.20
N LEU A 12 23.99 -48.43 6.88
CA LEU A 12 25.07 -48.07 5.94
C LEU A 12 24.52 -47.50 4.61
N GLY A 13 24.72 -46.19 4.40
CA GLY A 13 24.58 -45.45 3.13
C GLY A 13 23.23 -44.74 2.96
N ILE A 14 23.11 -43.45 2.59
CA ILE A 14 24.04 -42.49 2.02
C ILE A 14 23.56 -41.09 2.46
N ALA A 15 24.26 -40.45 3.39
CA ALA A 15 24.24 -39.00 3.50
C ALA A 15 25.31 -38.49 2.53
N HIS A 16 24.93 -37.78 1.48
CA HIS A 16 25.92 -37.08 0.67
C HIS A 16 26.53 -35.97 1.54
N PRO A 17 27.85 -36.01 1.83
CA PRO A 17 28.48 -34.88 2.46
C PRO A 17 28.42 -33.72 1.47
N LEU A 18 27.75 -32.63 1.87
CA LEU A 18 27.92 -31.35 1.22
C LEU A 18 29.42 -31.02 1.28
N ASP A 19 30.04 -31.11 0.12
CA ASP A 19 31.44 -30.82 -0.16
C ASP A 19 31.89 -29.59 0.65
N GLU A 20 32.87 -29.75 1.55
CA GLU A 20 33.34 -28.70 2.46
C GLU A 20 33.75 -27.42 1.70
N LEU A 21 34.15 -27.57 0.44
CA LEU A 21 34.44 -26.47 -0.49
C LEU A 21 33.20 -25.63 -0.85
N LYS A 22 32.01 -26.25 -0.98
CA LYS A 22 30.75 -25.52 -1.21
C LYS A 22 30.27 -24.81 0.06
N LEU A 23 30.45 -25.42 1.23
CA LEU A 23 30.06 -24.81 2.50
C LEU A 23 30.97 -23.62 2.85
N SER A 24 32.28 -23.71 2.58
CA SER A 24 33.21 -22.59 2.78
C SER A 24 32.94 -21.45 1.80
N SER A 25 32.59 -21.75 0.54
CA SER A 25 32.21 -20.77 -0.47
C SER A 25 30.91 -20.02 -0.11
N ILE A 26 29.90 -20.73 0.41
CA ILE A 26 28.65 -20.13 0.88
C ILE A 26 28.90 -19.26 2.12
N ARG A 27 29.70 -19.74 3.07
CA ARG A 27 30.07 -18.98 4.29
C ARG A 27 30.88 -17.74 3.94
N HIS A 28 31.78 -17.83 2.97
CA HIS A 28 32.55 -16.68 2.50
C HIS A 28 31.66 -15.64 1.79
N ARG A 29 30.69 -16.08 0.96
CA ARG A 29 29.72 -15.18 0.32
C ARG A 29 28.77 -14.51 1.33
N LEU A 30 28.36 -15.23 2.37
CA LEU A 30 27.54 -14.68 3.46
C LEU A 30 28.33 -13.66 4.28
N ASN A 31 29.57 -13.95 4.65
CA ASN A 31 30.42 -13.02 5.39
C ASN A 31 30.76 -11.77 4.57
N GLN A 32 31.00 -11.90 3.26
CA GLN A 32 31.19 -10.75 2.37
C GLN A 32 29.94 -9.85 2.28
N LYS A 33 28.73 -10.44 2.28
CA LYS A 33 27.49 -9.66 2.32
C LYS A 33 27.25 -9.01 3.67
N LEU A 34 27.62 -9.67 4.77
CA LEU A 34 27.54 -9.13 6.13
C LEU A 34 28.53 -7.98 6.39
N GLU A 35 29.73 -8.03 5.83
CA GLU A 35 30.71 -6.93 5.91
C GLU A 35 30.28 -5.69 5.12
N ILE A 36 29.53 -5.87 4.03
CA ILE A 36 28.91 -4.74 3.30
C ILE A 36 27.85 -4.06 4.17
N PHE A 37 27.06 -4.82 4.93
CA PHE A 37 26.05 -4.28 5.85
C PHE A 37 26.63 -3.67 7.13
N SER A 38 27.77 -4.15 7.65
CA SER A 38 28.39 -3.61 8.87
C SER A 38 29.31 -2.40 8.64
N SER A 39 29.55 -2.02 7.37
CA SER A 39 30.37 -0.85 7.02
C SER A 39 29.62 0.49 7.05
N PHE A 40 28.32 0.50 7.39
CA PHE A 40 27.62 1.74 7.72
C PHE A 40 27.94 2.15 9.15
N ASN A 41 28.88 3.11 9.30
CA ASN A 41 29.12 3.84 10.54
C ASN A 41 27.81 4.50 11.01
N LEU A 42 27.07 3.82 11.88
CA LEU A 42 25.96 4.41 12.61
C LEU A 42 26.53 5.41 13.64
N PRO A 43 26.17 6.70 13.58
CA PRO A 43 26.56 7.65 14.61
C PRO A 43 25.89 7.29 15.94
N GLU A 44 26.61 7.49 17.05
CA GLU A 44 26.05 7.43 18.40
C GLU A 44 24.79 8.31 18.53
N LEU A 45 23.81 7.80 19.26
CA LEU A 45 22.54 8.45 19.63
C LEU A 45 22.79 9.78 20.37
N SER A 46 23.02 10.84 19.60
CA SER A 46 22.87 12.21 20.06
C SER A 46 21.38 12.50 20.28
N LYS A 47 21.01 12.90 21.49
CA LYS A 47 19.68 13.41 21.85
C LYS A 47 19.24 14.46 20.83
N ARG A 48 18.39 14.08 19.87
CA ARG A 48 17.73 15.03 18.97
C ARG A 48 16.51 15.57 19.70
N VAL A 49 16.51 16.88 19.89
CA VAL A 49 15.29 17.65 20.17
C VAL A 49 14.37 17.43 18.97
N PHE A 50 13.22 16.82 19.20
CA PHE A 50 12.15 16.77 18.21
C PHE A 50 11.74 18.21 17.88
N PRO A 51 11.77 18.66 16.62
CA PRO A 51 10.99 19.82 16.24
C PRO A 51 9.53 19.46 16.48
N GLU A 52 8.79 20.30 17.19
CA GLU A 52 7.33 20.17 17.23
C GLU A 52 6.81 20.12 15.79
N PRO A 53 5.95 19.15 15.44
CA PRO A 53 5.31 19.15 14.14
C PRO A 53 4.48 20.43 14.03
N SER A 54 4.84 21.31 13.10
CA SER A 54 3.99 22.42 12.72
C SER A 54 2.77 21.85 12.00
N HIS A 55 1.78 21.38 12.77
CA HIS A 55 0.46 21.03 12.28
C HIS A 55 -0.25 22.32 11.86
N HIS A 56 0.10 22.84 10.68
CA HIS A 56 -0.76 23.81 10.02
C HIS A 56 -1.98 23.07 9.52
N LYS A 57 -3.00 23.02 10.38
CA LYS A 57 -4.35 22.67 9.97
C LYS A 57 -4.81 23.75 9.00
N VAL A 58 -4.68 23.50 7.71
CA VAL A 58 -5.32 24.34 6.71
C VAL A 58 -6.82 24.11 6.91
N ILE A 59 -7.48 25.09 7.53
CA ILE A 59 -8.93 25.15 7.53
C ILE A 59 -9.29 25.47 6.08
N LEU A 60 -9.68 24.44 5.33
CA LEU A 60 -10.33 24.62 4.04
C LEU A 60 -11.64 25.34 4.34
N ASP A 61 -11.67 26.63 4.05
CA ASP A 61 -12.90 27.42 4.06
C ASP A 61 -13.86 26.78 3.04
N ASP A 62 -15.11 26.59 3.43
CA ASP A 62 -16.17 25.91 2.65
C ASP A 62 -16.56 26.72 1.39
N SER A 63 -15.78 27.75 1.07
CA SER A 63 -15.81 28.50 -0.18
C SER A 63 -15.22 27.66 -1.32
N GLN A 64 -16.05 26.76 -1.85
CA GLN A 64 -16.01 26.28 -3.24
C GLN A 64 -14.60 26.16 -3.86
N THR A 65 -13.78 25.23 -3.35
CA THR A 65 -12.45 24.93 -3.90
C THR A 65 -12.57 24.67 -5.41
N THR A 66 -12.10 25.63 -6.20
CA THR A 66 -12.16 25.55 -7.65
C THR A 66 -10.90 24.84 -8.12
N CYS A 67 -11.00 23.56 -8.50
CA CYS A 67 -9.84 22.82 -9.00
C CYS A 67 -9.35 23.37 -10.34
N TYR A 68 -8.03 23.39 -10.49
CA TYR A 68 -7.37 23.72 -11.75
C TYR A 68 -7.35 22.49 -12.65
N ASN A 69 -7.31 22.72 -13.97
CA ASN A 69 -7.00 21.68 -14.95
C ASN A 69 -7.94 20.45 -14.93
N ARG A 70 -9.27 20.68 -14.93
CA ARG A 70 -10.33 19.65 -15.03
C ARG A 70 -10.27 18.75 -16.28
N SER A 71 -9.26 18.93 -17.12
CA SER A 71 -9.13 18.32 -18.44
C SER A 71 -8.50 16.92 -18.45
N ILE A 72 -8.07 16.39 -17.29
CA ILE A 72 -7.49 15.05 -17.19
C ILE A 72 -8.50 14.12 -16.51
N ASP A 73 -9.16 13.28 -17.30
CA ASP A 73 -10.01 12.21 -16.77
C ASP A 73 -9.13 11.20 -16.03
N ILE A 74 -9.59 10.79 -14.84
CA ILE A 74 -8.93 9.73 -14.07
C ILE A 74 -9.28 8.39 -14.69
N LEU A 75 -8.25 7.67 -15.14
CA LEU A 75 -8.41 6.34 -15.71
C LEU A 75 -8.44 5.31 -14.57
N PRO A 76 -9.52 4.54 -14.40
CA PRO A 76 -9.57 3.52 -13.37
C PRO A 76 -8.58 2.39 -13.67
N HIS A 77 -7.98 1.83 -12.62
CA HIS A 77 -7.31 0.54 -12.73
C HIS A 77 -8.29 -0.64 -12.81
N ASP A 78 -7.79 -1.77 -13.31
CA ASP A 78 -8.50 -3.03 -13.23
C ASP A 78 -8.21 -3.71 -11.89
N GLY A 79 -9.15 -3.57 -10.93
CA GLY A 79 -9.11 -4.26 -9.63
C GLY A 79 -9.62 -5.70 -9.68
N THR A 80 -9.95 -6.24 -10.87
CA THR A 80 -10.37 -7.63 -11.07
C THR A 80 -9.26 -8.53 -11.64
N ALA A 81 -8.11 -7.94 -11.98
CA ALA A 81 -7.00 -8.66 -12.59
C ALA A 81 -6.26 -9.56 -11.57
N GLN A 82 -5.90 -10.77 -12.00
CA GLN A 82 -5.18 -11.75 -11.17
C GLN A 82 -5.93 -12.09 -9.86
N PHE A 83 -5.36 -11.74 -8.70
CA PHE A 83 -5.99 -11.92 -7.38
C PHE A 83 -6.85 -10.72 -6.97
N GLY A 84 -6.87 -9.66 -7.78
CA GLY A 84 -7.54 -8.39 -7.52
C GLY A 84 -6.79 -7.47 -6.56
N ASP A 85 -7.50 -6.45 -6.09
CA ASP A 85 -6.98 -5.43 -5.18
C ASP A 85 -6.62 -6.00 -3.81
N LEU A 86 -5.64 -5.34 -3.16
CA LEU A 86 -5.29 -5.64 -1.79
C LEU A 86 -6.34 -5.05 -0.85
N ILE A 87 -6.98 -5.91 -0.06
CA ILE A 87 -8.02 -5.56 0.89
C ILE A 87 -7.43 -5.35 2.27
N GLU A 88 -6.59 -6.27 2.74
CA GLU A 88 -5.92 -6.20 4.04
C GLU A 88 -4.51 -6.82 3.94
N SER A 89 -3.56 -6.30 4.69
CA SER A 89 -2.22 -6.84 4.83
C SER A 89 -1.63 -6.47 6.17
N ASP A 90 -1.06 -7.46 6.87
CA ASP A 90 -0.34 -7.23 8.11
C ASP A 90 0.77 -8.26 8.35
N PHE A 91 1.60 -7.97 9.34
CA PHE A 91 2.71 -8.78 9.79
C PHE A 91 2.38 -9.51 11.10
N SER A 92 2.58 -10.83 11.10
CA SER A 92 2.56 -11.63 12.32
C SER A 92 3.97 -12.03 12.72
N SER A 93 4.35 -11.76 13.97
CA SER A 93 5.70 -12.09 14.47
C SER A 93 5.95 -13.61 14.59
N PHE A 94 4.87 -14.38 14.73
CA PHE A 94 4.94 -15.83 14.97
C PHE A 94 4.06 -16.66 14.03
N CYS A 95 3.46 -16.03 13.03
CA CYS A 95 2.46 -16.64 12.15
C CYS A 95 1.35 -17.37 12.92
N ALA A 96 0.86 -16.73 13.98
CA ALA A 96 -0.15 -17.29 14.89
C ALA A 96 -1.20 -16.24 15.32
N ASP A 97 -1.11 -15.03 14.76
CA ASP A 97 -1.97 -13.91 15.11
C ASP A 97 -3.33 -14.01 14.40
N THR A 98 -4.28 -13.22 14.89
CA THR A 98 -5.63 -13.12 14.34
C THR A 98 -5.88 -11.69 13.88
N PHE A 99 -6.42 -11.55 12.67
CA PHE A 99 -6.65 -10.26 12.03
C PHE A 99 -8.08 -10.15 11.52
N THR A 100 -8.55 -8.91 11.34
CA THR A 100 -9.89 -8.62 10.81
C THR A 100 -9.79 -7.92 9.46
N PHE A 101 -10.69 -8.24 8.55
CA PHE A 101 -10.84 -7.57 7.26
C PHE A 101 -12.31 -7.41 6.90
N TYR A 102 -12.60 -6.60 5.87
CA TYR A 102 -13.97 -6.32 5.46
C TYR A 102 -14.29 -6.92 4.10
N VAL A 103 -15.44 -7.59 4.00
CA VAL A 103 -16.05 -8.03 2.74
C VAL A 103 -17.23 -7.12 2.45
N ASP A 104 -17.06 -6.24 1.48
CA ASP A 104 -18.08 -5.31 0.99
C ASP A 104 -18.91 -5.92 -0.15
N ASN A 105 -19.89 -5.17 -0.66
CA ASN A 105 -20.78 -5.60 -1.73
C ASN A 105 -20.08 -5.95 -3.05
N PHE A 106 -18.87 -5.44 -3.29
CA PHE A 106 -18.17 -5.63 -4.56
C PHE A 106 -17.22 -6.83 -4.52
N ILE A 107 -17.08 -7.48 -3.36
CA ILE A 107 -16.26 -8.67 -3.17
C ILE A 107 -17.16 -9.91 -3.14
N ASN A 108 -17.13 -10.74 -4.18
CA ASN A 108 -17.83 -12.04 -4.15
C ASN A 108 -16.93 -13.18 -3.67
N GLU A 109 -15.64 -13.12 -3.98
CA GLU A 109 -14.62 -14.10 -3.62
C GLU A 109 -13.34 -13.38 -3.22
N PHE A 110 -12.51 -14.04 -2.42
CA PHE A 110 -11.24 -13.46 -1.96
C PHE A 110 -10.20 -14.55 -1.72
N PHE A 111 -8.94 -14.12 -1.75
CA PHE A 111 -7.75 -14.92 -1.57
C PHE A 111 -7.10 -14.55 -0.25
N VAL A 112 -6.84 -15.54 0.60
CA VAL A 112 -5.96 -15.41 1.77
C VAL A 112 -4.58 -15.92 1.38
N ILE A 113 -3.62 -15.02 1.24
CA ILE A 113 -2.25 -15.34 0.85
C ILE A 113 -1.37 -15.20 2.08
N ILE A 114 -0.58 -16.23 2.39
CA ILE A 114 0.38 -16.18 3.49
C ILE A 114 1.77 -16.40 2.94
N ASN A 115 2.66 -15.45 3.23
CA ASN A 115 4.05 -15.46 2.81
C ASN A 115 4.95 -15.51 4.04
N THR A 116 5.92 -16.41 4.02
CA THR A 116 6.95 -16.48 5.07
C THR A 116 8.31 -16.81 4.47
N LEU A 117 9.37 -16.50 5.20
CA LEU A 117 10.73 -16.89 4.83
C LEU A 117 11.11 -18.24 5.42
N ASP A 118 10.65 -18.50 6.65
CA ASP A 118 11.13 -19.61 7.49
C ASP A 118 10.01 -20.41 8.17
N ALA A 119 8.77 -19.91 8.22
CA ALA A 119 7.67 -20.72 8.76
C ALA A 119 7.33 -21.80 7.74
N LEU A 120 7.28 -23.05 8.20
CA LEU A 120 6.90 -24.16 7.33
C LEU A 120 5.39 -24.35 7.38
N ASN A 121 4.80 -24.58 6.21
CA ASN A 121 3.39 -24.89 6.01
C ASN A 121 2.45 -23.86 6.67
N PRO A 122 2.52 -22.58 6.27
CA PRO A 122 1.58 -21.58 6.76
C PRO A 122 0.14 -21.95 6.36
N ARG A 123 -0.82 -21.62 7.23
CA ARG A 123 -2.23 -21.97 7.07
C ARG A 123 -3.10 -20.86 7.67
N ALA A 124 -4.27 -20.64 7.09
CA ALA A 124 -5.28 -19.73 7.61
C ALA A 124 -6.59 -20.46 7.90
N THR A 125 -7.29 -20.01 8.94
CA THR A 125 -8.70 -20.32 9.19
C THR A 125 -9.50 -19.03 9.11
N VAL A 126 -10.55 -18.99 8.30
CA VAL A 126 -11.37 -17.80 8.09
C VAL A 126 -12.70 -17.96 8.83
N TYR A 127 -13.14 -16.91 9.50
CA TYR A 127 -14.44 -16.83 10.16
C TYR A 127 -15.26 -15.70 9.56
N ASN A 128 -16.55 -15.98 9.34
CA ASN A 128 -17.53 -15.02 8.85
C ASN A 128 -18.00 -14.07 9.97
N PRO A 129 -18.84 -13.05 9.67
CA PRO A 129 -19.26 -12.05 10.64
C PRO A 129 -20.04 -12.58 11.86
N ILE A 130 -20.59 -13.79 11.77
CA ILE A 130 -21.30 -14.45 12.88
C ILE A 130 -20.40 -15.44 13.65
N GLY A 131 -19.11 -15.53 13.31
CA GLY A 131 -18.12 -16.39 13.94
C GLY A 131 -18.10 -17.84 13.43
N GLY A 132 -18.83 -18.13 12.34
CA GLY A 132 -18.79 -19.44 11.68
C GLY A 132 -17.56 -19.58 10.79
N GLU A 133 -16.91 -20.74 10.84
CA GLU A 133 -15.77 -21.05 9.97
C GLU A 133 -16.21 -21.11 8.50
N VAL A 134 -15.39 -20.53 7.62
CA VAL A 134 -15.58 -20.47 6.17
C VAL A 134 -14.53 -21.37 5.53
N SER A 135 -14.99 -22.38 4.80
CA SER A 135 -14.11 -23.31 4.09
C SER A 135 -13.60 -22.69 2.78
N SER A 136 -12.35 -22.97 2.45
CA SER A 136 -11.83 -22.71 1.12
C SER A 136 -12.46 -23.66 0.10
N CYS A 137 -12.68 -23.15 -1.10
CA CYS A 137 -13.06 -23.99 -2.25
C CYS A 137 -11.82 -24.54 -2.96
N GLN A 138 -10.71 -23.83 -2.86
CA GLN A 138 -9.44 -24.22 -3.47
C GLN A 138 -8.26 -23.69 -2.66
N ASP A 139 -7.29 -24.55 -2.40
CA ASP A 139 -6.02 -24.19 -1.79
C ASP A 139 -4.89 -24.40 -2.81
N TYR A 140 -3.97 -23.44 -2.87
CA TYR A 140 -2.74 -23.52 -3.65
C TYR A 140 -1.55 -23.46 -2.70
N SER A 141 -0.75 -24.52 -2.66
CA SER A 141 0.59 -24.48 -2.06
C SER A 141 1.60 -24.37 -3.19
N THR A 142 2.21 -23.19 -3.28
CA THR A 142 3.25 -22.89 -4.27
C THR A 142 4.63 -23.28 -3.74
N SER A 143 4.82 -23.32 -2.42
CA SER A 143 6.03 -23.77 -1.74
C SER A 143 5.74 -24.15 -0.27
N ALA A 144 6.76 -24.62 0.45
CA ALA A 144 6.67 -24.84 1.91
C ALA A 144 6.52 -23.54 2.72
N THR A 145 6.73 -22.38 2.09
CA THR A 145 6.78 -21.06 2.72
C THR A 145 5.71 -20.10 2.16
N GLN A 146 4.80 -20.60 1.32
CA GLN A 146 3.69 -19.84 0.77
C GLN A 146 2.45 -20.72 0.60
N THR A 147 1.32 -20.20 1.06
CA THR A 147 -0.01 -20.77 0.80
C THR A 147 -0.99 -19.70 0.34
N ILE A 148 -1.94 -20.12 -0.48
CA ILE A 148 -3.03 -19.29 -1.00
C ILE A 148 -4.32 -20.07 -0.81
N HIS A 149 -5.28 -19.49 -0.09
CA HIS A 149 -6.61 -20.06 0.13
C HIS A 149 -7.64 -19.21 -0.62
N LEU A 150 -8.32 -19.80 -1.61
CA LEU A 150 -9.44 -19.15 -2.30
C LEU A 150 -10.75 -19.47 -1.58
N ILE A 151 -11.45 -18.42 -1.16
CA ILE A 151 -12.81 -18.48 -0.64
C ILE A 151 -13.76 -18.06 -1.77
N CYS A 152 -14.35 -19.05 -2.45
CA CYS A 152 -15.37 -18.82 -3.46
C CYS A 152 -16.70 -18.42 -2.81
N ASN A 153 -17.45 -17.52 -3.45
CA ASN A 153 -18.81 -17.18 -3.03
C ASN A 153 -18.93 -16.71 -1.57
N GLY A 154 -17.87 -16.10 -1.04
CA GLY A 154 -17.80 -15.62 0.35
C GLY A 154 -18.99 -14.74 0.69
N LYS A 155 -19.26 -13.70 -0.11
CA LYS A 155 -20.41 -12.81 0.10
C LYS A 155 -21.75 -13.53 -0.06
N SER A 156 -21.93 -14.29 -1.13
CA SER A 156 -23.25 -14.89 -1.43
C SER A 156 -23.65 -15.99 -0.45
N LEU A 157 -22.68 -16.68 0.18
CA LEU A 157 -22.94 -17.72 1.18
C LEU A 157 -22.89 -17.22 2.62
N HIS A 158 -22.05 -16.23 2.92
CA HIS A 158 -21.73 -15.82 4.29
C HIS A 158 -22.01 -14.34 4.59
N GLY A 159 -22.48 -13.58 3.60
CA GLY A 159 -22.83 -12.17 3.73
C GLY A 159 -21.64 -11.22 3.67
N THR A 160 -21.94 -9.93 3.67
CA THR A 160 -20.97 -8.85 3.85
C THR A 160 -20.66 -8.63 5.33
N GLY A 161 -19.57 -7.94 5.63
CA GLY A 161 -19.23 -7.49 6.98
C GLY A 161 -17.79 -7.77 7.38
N THR A 162 -17.56 -7.82 8.68
CA THR A 162 -16.23 -8.07 9.26
C THR A 162 -15.94 -9.55 9.33
N TYR A 163 -14.92 -9.98 8.61
CA TYR A 163 -14.38 -11.33 8.66
C TYR A 163 -13.13 -11.35 9.51
N THR A 164 -12.81 -12.53 10.03
CA THR A 164 -11.61 -12.76 10.84
C THR A 164 -10.76 -13.83 10.19
N VAL A 165 -9.45 -13.64 10.13
CA VAL A 165 -8.49 -14.64 9.70
C VAL A 165 -7.55 -14.98 10.87
N GLN A 166 -7.45 -16.27 11.18
CA GLN A 166 -6.51 -16.79 12.16
C GLN A 166 -5.38 -17.51 11.43
N LEU A 167 -4.15 -17.08 11.67
CA LEU A 167 -2.96 -17.69 11.08
C LEU A 167 -2.44 -18.84 11.95
N ALA A 168 -1.78 -19.80 11.31
CA ALA A 168 -0.96 -20.80 11.97
C ALA A 168 0.17 -21.28 11.04
N ALA A 169 1.25 -21.80 11.61
CA ALA A 169 2.34 -22.46 10.89
C ALA A 169 2.95 -23.56 11.77
N ASP A 170 3.79 -24.43 11.20
CA ASP A 170 4.46 -25.50 11.97
C ASP A 170 5.62 -24.98 12.84
N LEU A 171 6.13 -23.79 12.53
CA LEU A 171 7.18 -23.12 13.29
C LEU A 171 6.75 -21.68 13.63
N ASN A 172 7.01 -21.25 14.86
CA ASN A 172 6.76 -19.88 15.32
C ASN A 172 7.78 -18.93 14.69
N LYS A 173 7.50 -18.51 13.45
CA LYS A 173 8.34 -17.62 12.65
C LYS A 173 7.50 -16.50 12.06
N PRO A 174 8.11 -15.37 11.71
CA PRO A 174 7.38 -14.28 11.10
C PRO A 174 6.70 -14.65 9.79
N CYS A 175 5.53 -14.09 9.53
CA CYS A 175 4.88 -14.15 8.24
C CYS A 175 4.10 -12.86 7.95
N ILE A 176 3.83 -12.63 6.67
CA ILE A 176 2.93 -11.60 6.18
C ILE A 176 1.71 -12.31 5.65
N PHE A 177 0.52 -11.80 5.94
CA PHE A 177 -0.68 -12.24 5.25
C PHE A 177 -1.25 -11.10 4.41
N GLU A 178 -1.92 -11.47 3.34
CA GLU A 178 -2.66 -10.56 2.47
C GLU A 178 -4.06 -11.13 2.23
N ILE A 179 -5.05 -10.27 2.24
CA ILE A 179 -6.37 -10.54 1.68
C ILE A 179 -6.45 -9.79 0.36
N ARG A 180 -6.60 -10.52 -0.74
CA ARG A 180 -6.82 -9.92 -2.06
C ARG A 180 -8.18 -10.33 -2.61
N ALA A 181 -8.85 -9.44 -3.33
CA ALA A 181 -10.16 -9.75 -3.88
C ALA A 181 -10.37 -9.07 -5.24
N PRO A 182 -10.87 -9.79 -6.25
CA PRO A 182 -11.39 -9.18 -7.47
C PRO A 182 -12.57 -8.27 -7.11
N THR A 183 -12.47 -6.99 -7.45
CA THR A 183 -13.44 -5.95 -7.07
C THR A 183 -13.62 -4.94 -8.19
N LYS A 184 -14.83 -4.41 -8.28
CA LYS A 184 -15.16 -3.26 -9.15
C LYS A 184 -15.30 -1.95 -8.40
N LEU A 185 -15.19 -1.99 -7.07
CA LEU A 185 -14.92 -0.80 -6.25
C LEU A 185 -13.41 -0.63 -6.20
N THR A 186 -12.91 0.40 -6.88
CA THR A 186 -11.49 0.78 -6.96
C THR A 186 -11.29 2.21 -6.47
N VAL A 187 -10.07 2.52 -6.03
CA VAL A 187 -9.69 3.91 -5.69
C VAL A 187 -8.51 4.33 -6.56
N ASP A 188 -8.67 5.45 -7.24
CA ASP A 188 -7.70 5.94 -8.22
C ASP A 188 -7.31 7.39 -7.90
N GLY A 189 -6.02 7.64 -7.73
CA GLY A 189 -5.51 8.92 -7.25
C GLY A 189 -4.00 9.03 -7.22
N GLY A 190 -3.52 9.99 -6.46
CA GLY A 190 -2.12 10.39 -6.44
C GLY A 190 -1.86 11.60 -5.55
N PHE A 191 -0.58 11.83 -5.23
CA PHE A 191 -0.15 12.92 -4.39
C PHE A 191 0.04 14.21 -5.18
N VAL A 192 -0.54 15.31 -4.70
CA VAL A 192 -0.44 16.65 -5.28
C VAL A 192 0.07 17.64 -4.24
N GLU A 193 0.84 18.66 -4.65
CA GLU A 193 1.40 19.64 -3.71
C GLU A 193 0.46 20.84 -3.49
N ASP A 194 -0.50 21.04 -4.40
CA ASP A 194 -1.57 22.03 -4.30
C ASP A 194 -2.93 21.32 -4.16
N VAL A 195 -3.70 21.71 -3.14
CA VAL A 195 -5.04 21.14 -2.87
C VAL A 195 -6.06 21.38 -3.98
N ARG A 196 -5.75 22.27 -4.93
CA ARG A 196 -6.59 22.58 -6.09
C ARG A 196 -6.23 21.76 -7.32
N ASP A 197 -5.16 20.96 -7.26
CA ASP A 197 -4.67 20.19 -8.39
C ASP A 197 -5.40 18.84 -8.51
N ASP A 198 -5.72 18.47 -9.75
CA ASP A 198 -6.32 17.18 -10.13
C ASP A 198 -5.35 16.31 -10.93
N ASP A 199 -4.11 16.77 -11.18
CA ASP A 199 -3.06 16.02 -11.86
C ASP A 199 -2.45 14.92 -10.97
N VAL A 200 -3.23 13.85 -10.78
CA VAL A 200 -2.91 12.72 -9.89
C VAL A 200 -2.37 11.49 -10.63
N GLN A 201 -2.42 11.48 -11.96
CA GLN A 201 -1.97 10.35 -12.81
C GLN A 201 -0.87 10.80 -13.78
N GLN A 202 0.37 10.86 -13.31
CA GLN A 202 1.52 11.13 -14.18
C GLN A 202 1.88 9.90 -15.04
N ILE A 203 1.58 8.70 -14.55
CA ILE A 203 1.81 7.43 -15.24
C ILE A 203 0.51 7.00 -15.94
N VAL A 204 0.43 7.17 -17.26
CA VAL A 204 -0.77 6.86 -18.08
C VAL A 204 -0.89 5.37 -18.44
N LEU A 205 -0.11 4.50 -17.79
CA LEU A 205 -0.25 3.05 -17.93
C LEU A 205 -1.05 2.56 -16.73
N SER A 206 -2.36 2.41 -16.90
CA SER A 206 -3.21 1.71 -15.93
C SER A 206 -2.60 0.33 -15.68
N THR A 207 -2.02 0.15 -14.51
CA THR A 207 -1.50 -1.14 -14.05
C THR A 207 -2.57 -1.80 -13.21
N ALA A 208 -2.84 -3.08 -13.48
CA ALA A 208 -3.72 -3.91 -12.66
C ALA A 208 -3.40 -3.74 -11.16
N ASN A 209 -4.45 -3.60 -10.35
CA ASN A 209 -4.38 -3.56 -8.89
C ASN A 209 -3.51 -2.43 -8.29
N GLN A 210 -3.34 -1.30 -8.99
CA GLN A 210 -2.60 -0.13 -8.51
C GLN A 210 -3.48 1.13 -8.61
N GLY A 211 -3.77 1.73 -7.46
CA GLY A 211 -4.63 2.92 -7.36
C GLY A 211 -3.91 4.25 -7.17
N ILE A 212 -2.61 4.25 -6.86
CA ILE A 212 -1.82 5.48 -6.68
C ILE A 212 -0.85 5.64 -7.84
N PHE A 213 -1.00 6.69 -8.63
CA PHE A 213 -0.28 6.88 -9.89
C PHE A 213 0.72 8.04 -9.89
N ARG A 214 0.65 8.88 -8.86
CA ARG A 214 1.62 9.94 -8.61
C ARG A 214 2.09 9.83 -7.17
N PHE A 215 3.40 9.67 -7.00
CA PHE A 215 4.03 9.48 -5.71
C PHE A 215 4.45 10.82 -5.09
N PRO A 216 4.49 10.94 -3.75
CA PRO A 216 4.96 12.14 -3.10
C PRO A 216 6.47 12.28 -3.25
N ILE A 217 6.95 13.51 -3.33
CA ILE A 217 8.39 13.81 -3.39
C ILE A 217 8.97 13.83 -1.97
N GLU A 218 10.15 13.25 -1.81
CA GLU A 218 10.85 13.18 -0.53
C GLU A 218 11.06 14.59 0.07
N ASN A 219 10.71 14.75 1.34
CA ASN A 219 10.78 16.00 2.11
C ASN A 219 9.87 17.13 1.61
N GLN A 220 8.89 16.83 0.76
CA GLN A 220 7.91 17.78 0.25
C GLN A 220 6.51 17.49 0.78
N ALA A 221 5.83 18.55 1.23
CA ALA A 221 4.44 18.46 1.66
C ALA A 221 3.54 18.19 0.44
N SER A 222 2.67 17.19 0.56
CA SER A 222 1.75 16.77 -0.49
C SER A 222 0.42 16.29 0.11
N TYR A 223 -0.63 16.26 -0.69
CA TYR A 223 -1.98 15.84 -0.32
C TYR A 223 -2.38 14.69 -1.23
N LEU A 224 -3.03 13.68 -0.67
CA LEU A 224 -3.52 12.56 -1.47
C LEU A 224 -4.91 12.91 -2.00
N ALA A 225 -4.99 13.11 -3.31
CA ALA A 225 -6.21 13.39 -4.05
C ALA A 225 -6.65 12.14 -4.83
N PHE A 226 -7.94 11.79 -4.77
CA PHE A 226 -8.42 10.56 -5.37
C PHE A 226 -9.91 10.58 -5.72
N LYS A 227 -10.32 9.58 -6.48
CA LYS A 227 -11.69 9.23 -6.82
C LYS A 227 -11.94 7.77 -6.46
N VAL A 228 -13.14 7.49 -5.96
CA VAL A 228 -13.63 6.11 -5.81
C VAL A 228 -14.51 5.80 -7.01
N GLU A 229 -14.18 4.72 -7.71
CA GLU A 229 -14.94 4.22 -8.86
C GLU A 229 -15.70 2.97 -8.44
N SER A 230 -16.96 2.87 -8.86
CA SER A 230 -17.83 1.74 -8.53
C SER A 230 -19.00 1.66 -9.50
N GLU A 231 -19.60 0.47 -9.63
CA GLU A 231 -20.82 0.28 -10.44
C GLU A 231 -22.09 0.74 -9.71
N GLU A 232 -22.06 0.90 -8.39
CA GLU A 232 -23.21 1.26 -7.56
C GLU A 232 -22.88 2.45 -6.65
N PHE A 233 -23.75 3.46 -6.65
CA PHE A 233 -23.58 4.69 -5.86
C PHE A 233 -24.74 4.86 -4.86
N PRO A 234 -24.50 5.52 -3.71
CA PRO A 234 -23.27 6.22 -3.32
C PRO A 234 -22.24 5.30 -2.63
N VAL A 235 -20.96 5.53 -2.90
CA VAL A 235 -19.84 5.02 -2.08
C VAL A 235 -19.20 6.21 -1.37
N HIS A 236 -18.92 6.07 -0.08
CA HIS A 236 -18.44 7.16 0.75
C HIS A 236 -17.11 6.80 1.44
N PRO A 237 -15.95 7.25 0.91
CA PRO A 237 -14.68 7.16 1.65
C PRO A 237 -14.71 8.13 2.83
N ASP A 238 -14.26 7.69 4.01
CA ASP A 238 -14.26 8.50 5.24
C ASP A 238 -12.84 8.79 5.78
N GLU A 239 -11.89 7.87 5.61
CA GLU A 239 -10.52 8.05 6.09
C GLU A 239 -9.49 7.36 5.18
N VAL A 240 -8.25 7.86 5.23
CA VAL A 240 -7.08 7.16 4.67
C VAL A 240 -6.02 7.02 5.75
N HIS A 241 -5.47 5.82 5.86
CA HIS A 241 -4.34 5.51 6.72
C HIS A 241 -3.08 5.36 5.86
N LEU A 242 -2.03 6.12 6.17
CA LEU A 242 -0.70 5.92 5.58
C LEU A 242 0.20 5.21 6.57
N TYR A 243 0.81 4.09 6.15
CA TYR A 243 1.67 3.31 7.02
C TYR A 243 2.80 2.56 6.31
N THR A 244 3.78 2.07 7.08
CA THR A 244 4.89 1.26 6.58
C THR A 244 5.25 0.14 7.57
N ASN A 245 5.31 -1.12 7.13
CA ASN A 245 5.80 -2.25 7.94
C ASN A 245 5.19 -2.37 9.36
N GLY A 246 3.87 -2.13 9.53
CA GLY A 246 3.17 -2.18 10.82
C GLY A 246 3.64 -1.14 11.86
N LEU A 247 4.51 -0.22 11.44
CA LEU A 247 5.00 0.90 12.22
C LEU A 247 4.47 2.17 11.56
N PHE A 248 4.13 3.19 12.36
CA PHE A 248 3.68 4.49 11.86
C PHE A 248 2.37 4.40 11.07
N ASP A 249 1.23 4.53 11.76
CA ASP A 249 -0.10 4.64 11.14
C ASP A 249 -0.61 6.08 11.30
N ILE A 250 -0.59 6.85 10.21
CA ILE A 250 -1.19 8.18 10.15
C ILE A 250 -2.58 8.07 9.54
N LYS A 251 -3.59 8.20 10.39
CA LYS A 251 -4.95 8.50 9.95
C LYS A 251 -5.05 9.93 9.44
N MET A 252 -5.55 10.11 8.23
CA MET A 252 -5.89 11.39 7.63
C MET A 252 -7.39 11.46 7.35
N ASP A 253 -7.99 12.54 7.83
CA ASP A 253 -9.38 12.88 7.51
C ASP A 253 -9.47 13.41 6.07
N LEU A 254 -10.65 13.21 5.46
CA LEU A 254 -10.91 13.60 4.07
C LEU A 254 -11.73 14.88 3.97
N SER A 255 -11.50 15.63 2.89
CA SER A 255 -12.33 16.73 2.45
C SER A 255 -12.92 16.40 1.08
N THR A 256 -14.13 16.90 0.82
CA THR A 256 -14.76 16.84 -0.49
C THR A 256 -14.36 18.06 -1.33
N ARG A 257 -14.04 17.84 -2.60
CA ARG A 257 -13.75 18.89 -3.59
C ARG A 257 -14.83 18.89 -4.68
N TYR A 258 -15.80 19.79 -4.55
CA TYR A 258 -16.94 19.86 -5.47
C TYR A 258 -16.53 20.31 -6.87
N GLY A 259 -16.90 19.54 -7.89
CA GLY A 259 -16.62 19.87 -9.29
C GLY A 259 -15.19 19.60 -9.75
N CYS A 260 -14.46 18.78 -9.00
CA CYS A 260 -13.12 18.29 -9.32
C CYS A 260 -13.17 16.84 -9.81
N ASN A 261 -12.21 16.44 -10.64
CA ASN A 261 -12.14 15.07 -11.17
C ASN A 261 -11.78 14.05 -10.09
N THR A 262 -11.04 14.49 -9.07
CA THR A 262 -10.76 13.74 -7.85
C THR A 262 -11.54 14.35 -6.68
N PRO A 263 -12.78 13.91 -6.41
CA PRO A 263 -13.68 14.57 -5.46
C PRO A 263 -13.23 14.44 -4.00
N HIS A 264 -12.22 13.63 -3.69
CA HIS A 264 -11.69 13.45 -2.34
C HIS A 264 -10.24 13.91 -2.25
N ILE A 265 -9.88 14.51 -1.12
CA ILE A 265 -8.50 14.90 -0.80
C ILE A 265 -8.26 14.79 0.70
N THR A 266 -7.02 14.53 1.12
CA THR A 266 -6.65 14.61 2.54
C THR A 266 -6.71 16.04 3.06
N GLN A 267 -7.23 16.24 4.27
CA GLN A 267 -7.27 17.56 4.91
C GLN A 267 -5.90 18.05 5.37
N GLN A 268 -4.96 17.12 5.52
CA GLN A 268 -3.63 17.37 6.04
C GLN A 268 -2.61 16.98 4.99
N SER A 269 -1.52 17.75 4.91
CA SER A 269 -0.39 17.39 4.07
C SER A 269 0.39 16.25 4.70
N TYR A 270 0.76 15.28 3.89
CA TYR A 270 1.75 14.26 4.20
C TYR A 270 3.13 14.72 3.71
N ASN A 271 4.15 14.53 4.54
CA ASN A 271 5.53 14.74 4.17
C ASN A 271 6.28 13.42 4.32
N CYS A 272 6.72 12.88 3.20
CA CYS A 272 7.34 11.57 3.14
C CYS A 272 8.86 11.72 3.30
N THR A 273 9.50 10.95 4.17
CA THR A 273 10.88 11.21 4.64
C THR A 273 11.89 10.12 4.30
N SER A 274 11.45 9.04 3.64
CA SER A 274 12.33 7.95 3.25
C SER A 274 11.75 7.18 2.07
N GLN A 275 12.61 6.55 1.29
CA GLN A 275 12.24 5.74 0.12
C GLN A 275 11.71 4.33 0.49
N ASN A 276 11.04 4.23 1.64
CA ASN A 276 10.38 2.98 2.03
C ASN A 276 9.16 2.72 1.13
N LEU A 277 8.72 1.46 1.10
CA LEU A 277 7.39 1.11 0.64
C LEU A 277 6.38 1.54 1.69
N TYR A 278 5.41 2.35 1.28
CA TYR A 278 4.28 2.76 2.08
C TYR A 278 3.00 2.18 1.51
N HIS A 279 2.00 2.10 2.38
CA HIS A 279 0.68 1.64 2.06
C HIS A 279 -0.32 2.75 2.37
N ALA A 280 -1.21 3.03 1.44
CA ALA A 280 -2.38 3.86 1.65
C ALA A 280 -3.61 2.96 1.77
N LYS A 281 -4.16 2.87 2.97
CA LYS A 281 -5.38 2.11 3.28
C LYS A 281 -6.56 3.05 3.31
N PHE A 282 -7.39 2.95 2.27
CA PHE A 282 -8.62 3.68 2.10
C PHE A 282 -9.74 2.92 2.79
N ARG A 283 -10.55 3.63 3.58
CA ARG A 283 -11.74 3.08 4.24
C ARG A 283 -12.95 3.96 3.95
N GLY A 284 -14.11 3.31 4.03
CA GLY A 284 -15.38 3.99 3.85
C GLY A 284 -16.55 3.03 3.91
N TYR A 285 -17.66 3.46 3.34
CA TYR A 285 -18.90 2.71 3.27
C TYR A 285 -19.37 2.55 1.83
N ASP A 286 -19.82 1.34 1.48
CA ASP A 286 -20.45 1.07 0.19
C ASP A 286 -21.92 1.53 0.15
N SER A 287 -22.59 1.25 -0.98
CA SER A 287 -23.98 1.62 -1.27
C SER A 287 -24.99 1.07 -0.26
N ASP A 288 -24.70 -0.06 0.40
CA ASP A 288 -25.58 -0.66 1.41
C ASP A 288 -25.12 -0.37 2.85
N GLY A 289 -24.08 0.46 3.01
CA GLY A 289 -23.55 0.84 4.32
C GLY A 289 -22.61 -0.19 4.94
N ASN A 290 -22.08 -1.15 4.17
CA ASN A 290 -21.00 -2.01 4.64
C ASN A 290 -19.66 -1.28 4.57
N ARG A 291 -18.76 -1.60 5.50
CA ARG A 291 -17.39 -1.09 5.45
C ARG A 291 -16.66 -1.68 4.23
N PHE A 292 -16.02 -0.82 3.44
CA PHE A 292 -15.04 -1.25 2.43
C PHE A 292 -13.63 -0.85 2.85
N GLN A 293 -12.64 -1.57 2.32
CA GLN A 293 -11.23 -1.24 2.50
C GLN A 293 -10.42 -1.59 1.25
N ARG A 294 -9.55 -0.68 0.79
CA ARG A 294 -8.59 -0.92 -0.29
C ARG A 294 -7.21 -0.43 0.12
N ILE A 295 -6.16 -1.14 -0.26
CA ILE A 295 -4.78 -0.78 0.05
C ILE A 295 -4.02 -0.66 -1.26
N TYR A 296 -3.33 0.46 -1.44
CA TYR A 296 -2.44 0.67 -2.58
C TYR A 296 -1.07 1.10 -2.10
N ASP A 297 -0.05 0.62 -2.80
CA ASP A 297 1.34 0.89 -2.46
C ASP A 297 1.82 2.19 -3.12
N PHE A 298 2.72 2.89 -2.44
CA PHE A 298 3.43 4.02 -3.00
C PHE A 298 4.83 4.14 -2.36
N ASN A 299 5.74 4.81 -3.06
CA ASN A 299 7.08 5.14 -2.56
C ASN A 299 7.26 6.66 -2.50
N CYS A 300 8.33 7.14 -1.88
CA CYS A 300 8.76 8.53 -2.07
C CYS A 300 9.61 8.63 -3.33
N ASP A 301 9.22 9.50 -4.25
CA ASP A 301 10.10 9.87 -5.36
C ASP A 301 11.26 10.70 -4.84
N MET A 302 12.46 10.42 -5.34
CA MET A 302 13.58 11.33 -5.15
C MET A 302 13.21 12.64 -5.80
N SER A 303 13.36 13.74 -5.06
CA SER A 303 13.44 15.04 -5.73
C SER A 303 14.54 14.91 -6.77
N ASP A 304 14.18 15.00 -8.04
CA ASP A 304 15.16 15.39 -9.05
C ASP A 304 15.66 16.75 -8.57
N VAL A 305 16.83 16.77 -7.95
CA VAL A 305 17.61 18.00 -7.85
C VAL A 305 18.04 18.29 -9.28
N VAL A 306 17.11 18.79 -10.09
CA VAL A 306 17.50 19.67 -11.18
C VAL A 306 18.13 20.84 -10.45
N SER A 307 19.45 20.80 -10.33
CA SER A 307 20.24 22.02 -10.23
C SER A 307 19.93 22.81 -11.50
N THR A 308 18.79 23.50 -11.48
CA THR A 308 18.61 24.69 -12.26
C THR A 308 19.60 25.65 -11.62
N THR A 309 20.83 25.65 -12.15
CA THR A 309 21.64 26.86 -12.10
C THR A 309 20.68 27.98 -12.45
N PRO A 310 20.41 28.97 -11.58
CA PRO A 310 19.48 30.03 -11.91
C PRO A 310 20.06 30.73 -13.13
N SER A 311 19.52 30.43 -14.31
CA SER A 311 19.71 31.26 -15.48
C SER A 311 18.87 32.50 -15.23
N GLY A 312 19.45 33.43 -14.48
CA GLY A 312 18.91 34.76 -14.30
C GLY A 312 18.99 35.52 -15.61
N ASP A 313 18.09 35.19 -16.54
CA ASP A 313 17.65 36.20 -17.51
C ASP A 313 16.53 36.97 -16.84
N VAL A 314 16.94 38.07 -16.21
CA VAL A 314 16.03 39.13 -15.78
C VAL A 314 15.36 39.65 -17.03
N SER A 315 14.11 39.24 -17.25
CA SER A 315 13.24 39.90 -18.23
C SER A 315 13.13 41.37 -17.85
N THR A 316 13.81 42.23 -18.61
CA THR A 316 13.80 43.68 -18.45
C THR A 316 12.55 44.32 -19.04
N THR A 317 11.64 43.52 -19.63
CA THR A 317 10.35 43.99 -20.12
C THR A 317 9.34 44.09 -18.97
N PRO A 318 8.82 45.29 -18.66
CA PRO A 318 7.75 45.44 -17.68
C PRO A 318 6.53 44.61 -18.10
N ALA A 319 5.91 43.91 -17.14
CA ALA A 319 4.67 43.19 -17.36
C ALA A 319 3.62 44.14 -17.96
N ARG A 320 2.95 43.72 -19.03
CA ARG A 320 1.95 44.55 -19.74
C ARG A 320 0.51 44.29 -19.29
N PHE A 321 0.27 43.19 -18.58
CA PHE A 321 -1.04 42.80 -18.06
C PHE A 321 -0.87 41.88 -16.85
N CYS A 322 -1.89 41.82 -15.99
CA CYS A 322 -1.95 40.81 -14.93
C CYS A 322 -2.74 39.59 -15.46
N GLU A 323 -2.20 38.39 -15.29
CA GLU A 323 -2.83 37.14 -15.75
C GLU A 323 -4.16 36.84 -15.04
N ASN A 324 -4.39 37.41 -13.86
CA ASN A 324 -5.64 37.32 -13.09
C ASN A 324 -6.68 38.39 -13.47
N GLY A 325 -6.48 39.14 -14.57
CA GLY A 325 -7.38 40.23 -14.96
C GLY A 325 -7.29 41.48 -14.07
N GLY A 326 -6.30 41.55 -13.18
CA GLY A 326 -6.01 42.72 -12.35
C GLY A 326 -5.43 43.91 -13.15
N ILE A 327 -5.43 45.09 -12.53
CA ILE A 327 -4.86 46.32 -13.10
C ILE A 327 -3.48 46.56 -12.48
N LEU A 328 -2.46 46.75 -13.33
CA LEU A 328 -1.11 47.11 -12.91
C LEU A 328 -1.08 48.56 -12.38
N TYR A 329 -0.64 48.73 -11.13
CA TYR A 329 -0.66 50.03 -10.43
C TYR A 329 0.47 51.00 -10.83
N ASN A 330 1.34 50.62 -11.78
CA ASN A 330 2.41 51.49 -12.29
C ASN A 330 2.20 51.76 -13.79
N TYR A 331 1.29 52.68 -14.08
CA TYR A 331 1.26 53.42 -15.34
C TYR A 331 1.44 54.90 -15.02
N THR A 332 2.67 55.34 -14.80
CA THR A 332 3.00 56.76 -14.85
C THR A 332 2.99 57.18 -16.32
N LYS A 333 2.03 58.06 -16.66
CA LYS A 333 2.03 58.82 -17.92
C LYS A 333 3.35 59.60 -18.04
N GLU A 334 4.05 59.38 -19.14
CA GLU A 334 4.68 60.46 -19.93
C GLU A 334 4.31 60.27 -21.40
#